data_AF-A0A2D5BVX5-F1
#
_entry.id   AF-A0A2D5BVX5-F1
#
_cell.length_a   1.000
_cell.length_b   1.000
_cell.length_c   1.000
_cell.angle_alpha   90.00
_cell.angle_beta   90.00
_cell.angle_gamma   90.00
#
_symmetry.space_group_name_H-M   'P 1'
#
loop_
_entity.id
_entity.type
_entity.pdbx_description
1 polymer ?
#
loop_
_entity_poly.entity_id
_entity_poly.type
_entity_poly.pdbx_seq_one_letter_code
_entity_poly.pdbx_strand_id
1 'polypeptide(L)'
;MSDAILNPDDAAQRARELIEADVNARVEAVRQVVAATNDADDAERRWKDATAVHERAWRAALDAGWSEKDLRATGARAPGQTSRPRRARTAGTRSSNGAGSASSEE
;
A
#
# COMPACT_ATOMS: atom_id res chain seq x y z
N MET A 1 44.43 14.88 30.84
CA MET A 1 42.95 14.86 30.83
C MET A 1 42.53 16.31 30.95
N SER A 2 42.04 16.91 29.87
CA SER A 2 41.57 18.29 29.89
C SER A 2 40.06 18.25 29.89
N ASP A 3 39.44 18.51 31.04
CA ASP A 3 38.02 18.86 31.06
C ASP A 3 37.86 20.14 30.24
N ALA A 4 37.20 20.01 29.09
CA ALA A 4 36.84 21.16 28.29
C ALA A 4 35.79 21.94 29.08
N ILE A 5 36.19 23.10 29.63
CA ILE A 5 35.27 24.05 30.24
C ILE A 5 34.35 24.54 29.11
N LEU A 6 33.23 23.83 28.91
CA LEU A 6 32.21 24.26 27.97
C LEU A 6 31.68 25.60 28.43
N ASN A 7 31.81 26.60 27.56
CA ASN A 7 31.20 27.89 27.75
C ASN A 7 29.67 27.70 27.90
N PRO A 8 29.05 28.20 28.99
CA PRO A 8 27.61 28.01 29.23
C PRO A 8 26.75 28.62 28.11
N ASP A 9 27.21 29.68 27.43
CA ASP A 9 26.48 30.28 26.31
C ASP A 9 26.46 29.34 25.08
N ASP A 10 27.57 28.69 24.77
CA ASP A 10 27.65 27.70 23.69
C ASP A 10 26.78 26.48 23.99
N ALA A 11 26.79 26.01 25.25
CA ALA A 11 25.92 24.92 25.69
C ALA A 11 24.43 25.29 25.61
N ALA A 12 24.07 26.52 26.01
CA ALA A 12 22.70 27.02 25.90
C ALA A 12 22.25 27.19 24.44
N GLN A 13 23.15 27.63 23.56
CA GLN A 13 22.87 27.73 22.13
C GLN A 13 22.66 26.36 21.49
N ARG A 14 23.50 25.36 21.80
CA ARG A 14 23.27 23.96 21.36
C ARG A 14 21.97 23.37 21.88
N ALA A 15 21.60 23.65 23.13
CA ALA A 15 20.31 23.21 23.68
C ALA A 15 19.13 23.80 22.90
N ARG A 16 19.20 25.08 22.50
CA ARG A 16 18.18 25.73 21.65
C ARG A 16 18.09 25.09 20.27
N GLU A 17 19.22 24.88 19.61
CA GLU A 17 19.28 24.21 18.29
C GLU A 17 18.65 22.82 18.31
N LEU A 18 18.89 22.03 19.36
CA LEU A 18 18.29 20.71 19.53
C LEU A 18 16.77 20.77 19.76
N ILE A 19 16.30 21.72 20.57
CA ILE A 19 14.86 21.95 20.81
C ILE A 19 14.17 22.39 19.51
N GLU A 20 14.78 23.30 18.75
CA GLU A 20 14.23 23.77 17.47
C GLU A 20 14.17 22.63 16.43
N ALA A 21 15.22 21.83 16.31
CA ALA A 21 15.25 20.66 15.43
C ALA A 21 14.16 19.63 15.78
N ASP A 22 13.96 19.34 17.07
CA ASP A 22 12.91 18.44 17.55
C ASP A 22 11.49 19.02 17.34
N VAL A 23 11.28 20.31 17.58
CA VAL A 23 10.00 20.99 17.26
C VAL A 23 9.71 20.91 15.76
N ASN A 24 10.71 21.19 14.91
CA ASN A 24 10.56 21.10 13.46
C ASN A 24 10.23 19.67 12.99
N ALA A 25 10.89 18.65 13.56
CA ALA A 25 10.59 17.25 13.28
C ALA A 25 9.15 16.87 13.69
N ARG A 26 8.68 17.34 14.86
CA ARG A 26 7.30 17.13 15.32
C ARG A 26 6.27 17.82 14.41
N VAL A 27 6.53 19.07 13.98
CA VAL A 27 5.68 19.80 13.04
C VAL A 27 5.59 19.09 11.70
N GLU A 28 6.71 18.58 11.19
CA GLU A 28 6.77 17.88 9.91
C GLU A 28 6.05 16.53 9.95
N ALA A 29 6.19 15.77 11.04
CA ALA A 29 5.40 14.56 11.26
C ALA A 29 3.88 14.84 11.28
N VAL A 30 3.44 15.93 11.91
CA VAL A 30 2.03 16.34 11.90
C VAL A 30 1.54 16.72 10.49
N ARG A 31 2.36 17.42 9.69
CA ARG A 31 2.02 17.72 8.29
C ARG A 31 1.84 16.46 7.45
N GLN A 32 2.71 15.47 7.62
CA GLN A 32 2.61 14.19 6.92
C GLN A 32 1.34 13.41 7.33
N VAL A 33 0.98 13.42 8.62
CA VAL A 33 -0.29 12.84 9.08
C VAL A 33 -1.50 13.55 8.43
N VAL A 34 -1.53 14.88 8.44
CA VAL A 34 -2.63 15.65 7.82
C VAL A 34 -2.73 15.39 6.31
N ALA A 35 -1.61 15.34 5.60
CA ALA A 35 -1.59 14.99 4.18
C ALA A 35 -2.16 13.57 3.94
N ALA A 36 -1.69 12.58 4.70
CA ALA A 36 -2.16 11.20 4.59
C ALA A 36 -3.65 11.03 4.96
N THR A 37 -4.16 11.80 5.93
CA THR A 37 -5.60 11.84 6.26
C THR A 37 -6.40 12.42 5.09
N ASN A 38 -5.98 13.57 4.54
CA ASN A 38 -6.65 14.17 3.40
C ASN A 38 -6.68 13.21 2.20
N ASP A 39 -5.56 12.56 1.87
CA ASP A 39 -5.47 11.57 0.79
C ASP A 39 -6.37 10.35 1.03
N ALA A 40 -6.51 9.89 2.28
CA ALA A 40 -7.40 8.79 2.64
C ALA A 40 -8.88 9.16 2.47
N ASP A 41 -9.29 10.35 2.92
CA ASP A 41 -10.65 10.88 2.72
C ASP A 41 -10.95 11.07 1.22
N ASP A 42 -9.95 11.53 0.45
CA ASP A 42 -10.03 11.71 -0.99
C ASP A 42 -10.15 10.37 -1.75
N ALA A 43 -9.45 9.32 -1.29
CA ALA A 43 -9.58 7.98 -1.81
C ALA A 43 -10.95 7.36 -1.46
N GLU A 44 -11.44 7.57 -0.23
CA GLU A 44 -12.74 7.07 0.21
C GLU A 44 -13.90 7.72 -0.58
N ARG A 45 -13.83 9.04 -0.81
CA ARG A 45 -14.80 9.75 -1.68
C ARG A 45 -14.82 9.18 -3.10
N ARG A 46 -13.65 9.06 -3.75
CA ARG A 46 -13.56 8.47 -5.09
C ARG A 46 -14.05 7.02 -5.15
N TRP A 47 -13.82 6.23 -4.10
CA TRP A 47 -14.31 4.86 -4.00
C TRP A 47 -15.84 4.79 -3.84
N LYS A 48 -16.44 5.66 -3.01
CA LYS A 48 -17.89 5.80 -2.87
C LYS A 48 -18.55 6.20 -4.20
N ASP A 49 -17.99 7.20 -4.89
CA ASP A 49 -18.48 7.66 -6.19
C ASP A 49 -18.40 6.56 -7.26
N ALA A 50 -17.25 5.87 -7.37
CA ALA A 50 -17.07 4.76 -8.29
C ALA A 50 -18.04 3.60 -8.01
N THR A 51 -18.30 3.31 -6.74
CA THR A 51 -19.27 2.28 -6.32
C THR A 51 -20.70 2.69 -6.69
N ALA A 52 -21.10 3.95 -6.45
CA ALA A 52 -22.41 4.47 -6.83
C ALA A 52 -22.60 4.56 -8.37
N VAL A 53 -21.55 4.82 -9.14
CA VAL A 53 -21.58 4.71 -10.61
C VAL A 53 -21.77 3.25 -11.04
N HIS A 54 -21.02 2.33 -10.45
CA HIS A 54 -21.13 0.90 -10.76
C HIS A 54 -22.51 0.32 -10.43
N GLU A 55 -23.10 0.67 -9.28
CA GLU A 55 -24.47 0.27 -8.92
C GLU A 55 -25.52 0.78 -9.91
N ARG A 56 -25.41 2.06 -10.33
CA ARG A 56 -26.31 2.64 -11.33
C ARG A 56 -26.16 1.95 -12.69
N ALA A 57 -24.94 1.68 -13.13
CA ALA A 57 -24.68 0.98 -14.37
C ALA A 57 -25.21 -0.47 -14.35
N TRP A 58 -25.05 -1.18 -13.22
CA TRP A 58 -25.60 -2.53 -13.06
C TRP A 58 -27.12 -2.54 -13.12
N ARG A 59 -27.80 -1.63 -12.39
CA ARG A 59 -29.27 -1.50 -12.43
C ARG A 59 -29.76 -1.15 -13.84
N ALA A 60 -29.16 -0.15 -14.49
CA ALA A 60 -29.53 0.24 -15.85
C ALA A 60 -29.40 -0.91 -16.87
N ALA A 61 -28.45 -1.84 -16.67
CA ALA A 61 -28.34 -3.03 -17.50
C ALA A 61 -29.48 -4.04 -17.24
N LEU A 62 -29.88 -4.24 -15.98
CA LEU A 62 -31.06 -5.05 -15.62
C LEU A 62 -32.36 -4.43 -16.17
N ASP A 63 -32.51 -3.11 -16.07
CA ASP A 63 -33.65 -2.36 -16.61
C ASP A 63 -33.70 -2.43 -18.14
N ALA A 64 -32.54 -2.52 -18.81
CA ALA A 64 -32.41 -2.80 -20.23
C ALA A 64 -32.65 -4.28 -20.61
N GLY A 65 -33.11 -5.11 -19.68
CA GLY A 65 -33.51 -6.50 -19.92
C GLY A 65 -32.39 -7.54 -19.84
N TRP A 66 -31.17 -7.17 -19.41
CA TRP A 66 -30.10 -8.15 -19.19
C TRP A 66 -30.36 -8.96 -17.93
N SER A 67 -30.18 -10.28 -17.99
CA SER A 67 -30.15 -11.08 -16.76
C SER A 67 -28.79 -10.93 -16.06
N GLU A 68 -28.76 -11.05 -14.73
CA GLU A 68 -27.49 -11.07 -14.00
C GLU A 68 -26.54 -12.19 -14.44
N LYS A 69 -27.08 -13.28 -15.00
CA LYS A 69 -26.27 -14.39 -15.53
C LYS A 69 -25.50 -13.94 -16.76
N ASP A 70 -26.15 -13.21 -17.65
CA ASP A 70 -25.55 -12.73 -18.90
C ASP A 70 -24.54 -11.60 -18.61
N LEU A 71 -24.85 -10.71 -17.66
CA LEU A 71 -23.88 -9.73 -17.15
C LEU A 71 -22.65 -10.40 -16.52
N ARG A 72 -22.81 -11.48 -15.75
CA ARG A 72 -21.67 -12.25 -15.25
C ARG A 72 -20.92 -12.99 -16.36
N ALA A 73 -21.59 -13.39 -17.44
CA ALA A 73 -20.97 -14.06 -18.58
C ALA A 73 -20.07 -13.12 -19.40
N THR A 74 -20.33 -11.81 -19.44
CA THR A 74 -19.39 -10.82 -20.02
C THR A 74 -18.14 -10.59 -19.15
N GLY A 75 -18.11 -11.15 -17.94
CA GLY A 75 -17.05 -10.92 -16.94
C GLY A 75 -17.33 -9.75 -15.98
N ALA A 76 -18.43 -9.01 -16.16
CA ALA A 76 -18.86 -8.02 -15.19
C ALA A 76 -19.24 -8.70 -13.86
N ARG A 77 -19.07 -7.97 -12.75
CA ARG A 77 -19.35 -8.47 -11.40
C ARG A 77 -20.44 -7.60 -10.78
N ALA A 78 -21.35 -8.23 -10.04
CA ALA A 78 -22.35 -7.46 -9.30
C ALA A 78 -21.66 -6.51 -8.30
N PRO A 79 -22.24 -5.32 -8.03
CA PRO A 79 -21.76 -4.44 -6.96
C PRO A 79 -21.55 -5.18 -5.63
N GLY A 80 -20.51 -4.80 -4.90
CA GLY A 80 -20.10 -5.46 -3.65
C GLY A 80 -19.38 -6.82 -3.79
N GLN A 81 -19.34 -7.45 -4.97
CA GLN A 81 -18.54 -8.67 -5.19
C GLN A 81 -17.04 -8.36 -5.26
N THR A 82 -16.32 -8.56 -4.16
CA THR A 82 -14.86 -8.42 -4.15
C THR A 82 -14.19 -9.48 -5.03
N SER A 83 -13.13 -9.11 -5.73
CA SER A 83 -12.36 -10.06 -6.53
C SER A 83 -11.47 -10.91 -5.62
N ARG A 84 -12.00 -12.04 -5.12
CA ARG A 84 -11.17 -13.04 -4.45
C ARG A 84 -10.13 -13.55 -5.46
N PRO A 85 -8.81 -13.37 -5.23
CA PRO A 85 -7.81 -13.84 -6.17
C PRO A 85 -7.89 -15.37 -6.28
N ARG A 86 -8.00 -15.88 -7.50
CA ARG A 86 -7.85 -17.32 -7.75
C ARG A 86 -6.42 -17.69 -7.36
N ARG A 87 -6.25 -18.56 -6.36
CA ARG A 87 -4.94 -19.14 -6.03
C ARG A 87 -4.38 -19.78 -7.28
N ALA A 88 -3.21 -19.29 -7.72
CA ALA A 88 -2.46 -19.94 -8.79
C ALA A 88 -2.16 -21.38 -8.35
N ARG A 89 -2.46 -22.36 -9.20
CA ARG A 89 -2.01 -23.74 -8.99
C ARG A 89 -0.51 -23.78 -9.22
N THR A 90 0.27 -23.79 -8.15
CA THR A 90 1.70 -24.09 -8.21
C THR A 90 1.88 -25.48 -8.78
N ALA A 91 2.23 -25.57 -10.07
CA ALA A 91 2.75 -26.79 -10.65
C ALA A 91 4.06 -27.11 -9.94
N GLY A 92 4.12 -28.25 -9.23
CA GLY A 92 5.30 -28.62 -8.46
C GLY A 92 6.46 -28.98 -9.39
N THR A 93 7.40 -28.06 -9.56
CA THR A 93 8.69 -28.37 -10.19
C THR A 93 9.43 -29.38 -9.31
N ARG A 94 9.34 -30.66 -9.66
CA ARG A 94 10.23 -31.69 -9.13
C ARG A 94 11.64 -31.38 -9.62
N SER A 95 12.44 -30.74 -8.77
CA SER A 95 13.88 -30.59 -9.01
C SER A 95 14.54 -31.95 -8.83
N SER A 96 14.72 -32.69 -9.92
CA SER A 96 15.51 -33.92 -9.96
C SER A 96 16.99 -33.55 -9.95
N ASN A 97 17.60 -33.46 -8.76
CA ASN A 97 19.02 -33.17 -8.60
C ASN A 97 19.87 -34.40 -8.93
N GLY A 98 19.98 -34.73 -10.23
CA GLY A 98 20.80 -35.80 -10.75
C GLY A 98 22.28 -35.41 -10.81
N ALA A 99 22.98 -35.50 -9.68
CA ALA A 99 24.44 -35.38 -9.63
C ALA A 99 25.07 -36.76 -9.90
N GLY A 100 25.20 -37.11 -11.19
CA GLY A 100 25.88 -38.33 -11.64
C GLY A 100 27.32 -38.04 -12.05
N SER A 101 28.25 -38.80 -11.47
CA SER A 101 29.59 -39.19 -11.95
C SER A 101 30.40 -38.25 -12.86
N ALA A 102 31.58 -37.86 -12.35
CA ALA A 102 32.79 -37.74 -13.15
C ALA A 102 33.95 -38.34 -12.34
N SER A 103 34.46 -39.49 -12.79
CA SER A 103 35.72 -40.11 -12.36
C SER A 103 36.71 -40.05 -13.53
N SER A 104 38.01 -40.18 -13.26
CA SER A 104 39.08 -40.20 -14.28
C SER A 104 39.18 -38.87 -15.07
N GLU A 105 40.11 -38.67 -16.01
CA GLU A 105 41.33 -39.41 -16.35
C GLU A 105 42.54 -38.66 -15.77
N GLU A 106 43.43 -39.27 -14.99
CA GLU A 106 43.55 -40.69 -14.62
C GLU A 106 42.46 -41.21 -13.66
#